data_AF-A0A2T1ACT3-F1
#
_entry.id   AF-A0A2T1ACT3-F1
#
_cell.length_a   1.000
_cell.length_b   1.000
_cell.length_c   1.000
_cell.angle_alpha   90.00
_cell.angle_beta   90.00
_cell.angle_gamma   90.00
#
_symmetry.space_group_name_H-M   'P 1'
#
loop_
_entity.id
_entity.type
_entity.pdbx_description
1 polymer ?
#
loop_
_entity_poly.entity_id
_entity_poly.type
_entity_poly.pdbx_seq_one_letter_code
_entity_poly.pdbx_strand_id
1 'polypeptide(L)'
;MKRPALKCVMVTWLLLGGMLPAAAEDRASTPETDANALLTFLGGDGCVIGPHSAGAARAAGFDGDALTALGARLLVDGSAEKQGDWTVLGPEVCTIRFPDVTSELTLNSSEVQDTLRLNLYVPSLDDIQWLNETADTLRTLGVSLRHFEEQGITAQELRAVGVDPDALAEYMERPRCLLGGASEIASELQQTRGWSQDRSFRAAVALIASGLKQGELTFFSDDILVTPPGYVLTAPACWTPEEQAAITSSHAMLEQHFGTFVRARGAETSCDTFDASDALMGREAHLLWKELAGEAPENAWIGIEVISGALGAGWFEGASIADRGTPRPPLCRL
;
A
#
# COMPACT_ATOMS: atom_id res chain seq x y z
N MET A 1 26.97 -65.01 -2.76
CA MET A 1 28.22 -64.52 -3.40
C MET A 1 28.01 -64.40 -4.90
N LYS A 2 28.54 -63.31 -5.50
CA LYS A 2 28.59 -62.92 -6.93
C LYS A 2 27.38 -62.13 -7.48
N ARG A 3 27.50 -60.80 -7.42
CA ARG A 3 26.79 -59.82 -8.26
C ARG A 3 27.43 -59.82 -9.67
N PRO A 4 26.67 -59.69 -10.77
CA PRO A 4 27.25 -59.54 -12.10
C PRO A 4 27.61 -58.07 -12.38
N ALA A 5 28.63 -57.91 -13.22
CA ALA A 5 29.36 -56.69 -13.51
C ALA A 5 28.55 -55.65 -14.30
N LEU A 6 28.65 -54.38 -13.88
CA LEU A 6 28.29 -53.21 -14.68
C LEU A 6 29.30 -53.06 -15.81
N LYS A 7 28.82 -53.03 -17.06
CA LYS A 7 29.62 -52.64 -18.23
C LYS A 7 29.72 -51.13 -18.27
N CYS A 8 30.95 -50.62 -18.17
CA CYS A 8 31.30 -49.25 -18.53
C CYS A 8 30.97 -48.99 -20.00
N VAL A 9 30.07 -48.05 -20.27
CA VAL A 9 29.93 -47.42 -21.59
C VAL A 9 30.82 -46.18 -21.58
N MET A 10 31.93 -46.27 -22.31
CA MET A 10 32.79 -45.14 -22.64
C MET A 10 32.03 -44.25 -23.64
N VAL A 11 31.62 -43.06 -23.22
CA VAL A 11 31.09 -42.04 -24.13
C VAL A 11 32.24 -41.15 -24.56
N THR A 12 32.61 -41.28 -25.82
CA THR A 12 33.60 -40.46 -26.53
C THR A 12 33.05 -39.03 -26.68
N TRP A 13 33.68 -38.07 -26.00
CA TRP A 13 33.44 -36.64 -26.23
C TRP A 13 34.14 -36.20 -27.51
N LEU A 14 33.35 -35.87 -28.52
CA LEU A 14 33.78 -35.23 -29.76
C LEU A 14 33.83 -33.71 -29.54
N LEU A 15 35.02 -33.15 -29.79
CA LEU A 15 35.30 -31.71 -29.84
C LEU A 15 34.53 -31.07 -31.00
N LEU A 16 33.51 -30.27 -30.68
CA LEU A 16 32.90 -29.31 -31.59
C LEU A 16 33.12 -27.91 -31.02
N GLY A 17 33.82 -27.08 -31.80
CA GLY A 17 34.17 -25.72 -31.45
C GLY A 17 32.94 -24.86 -31.18
N GLY A 18 32.81 -24.41 -29.94
CA GLY A 18 31.88 -23.36 -29.57
C GLY A 18 32.38 -22.03 -30.11
N MET A 19 31.65 -21.49 -31.08
CA MET A 19 31.71 -20.06 -31.42
C MET A 19 31.35 -19.27 -30.15
N LEU A 20 32.26 -18.39 -29.72
CA LEU A 20 31.98 -17.39 -28.70
C LEU A 20 30.78 -16.55 -29.14
N PRO A 21 29.78 -16.28 -28.27
CA PRO A 21 28.77 -15.28 -28.57
C PRO A 21 29.47 -13.94 -28.71
N ALA A 22 29.15 -13.23 -29.79
CA ALA A 22 29.55 -11.85 -30.00
C ALA A 22 29.19 -11.02 -28.77
N ALA A 23 30.14 -10.17 -28.34
CA ALA A 23 29.92 -9.18 -27.30
C ALA A 23 28.62 -8.43 -27.59
N ALA A 24 27.72 -8.40 -26.60
CA ALA A 24 26.53 -7.55 -26.67
C ALA A 24 27.00 -6.11 -26.84
N GLU A 25 26.78 -5.55 -28.03
CA GLU A 25 26.89 -4.11 -28.26
C GLU A 25 26.00 -3.38 -27.25
N ASP A 26 26.62 -2.45 -26.52
CA ASP A 26 25.96 -1.38 -25.79
C ASP A 26 24.94 -0.73 -26.73
N ARG A 27 23.67 -1.12 -26.60
CA ARG A 27 22.57 -0.35 -27.19
C ARG A 27 22.47 0.93 -26.37
N ALA A 28 23.22 1.95 -26.78
CA ALA A 28 22.97 3.31 -26.35
C ALA A 28 21.47 3.58 -26.50
N SER A 29 20.79 3.80 -25.37
CA SER A 29 19.37 4.14 -25.36
C SER A 29 19.19 5.42 -26.19
N THR A 30 18.13 5.47 -27.00
CA THR A 30 17.84 6.67 -27.76
C THR A 30 17.23 7.72 -26.83
N PRO A 31 17.42 9.04 -27.06
CA PRO A 31 16.87 10.09 -26.22
C PRO A 31 15.35 10.03 -26.03
N GLU A 32 14.63 9.47 -27.00
CA GLU A 32 13.18 9.25 -26.93
C GLU A 32 12.81 8.10 -25.98
N THR A 33 13.62 7.04 -25.92
CA THR A 33 13.45 5.93 -24.98
C THR A 33 13.66 6.42 -23.54
N ASP A 34 14.65 7.28 -23.33
CA ASP A 34 14.95 7.85 -22.01
C ASP A 34 13.83 8.79 -21.52
N ALA A 35 13.25 9.60 -22.42
CA ALA A 35 12.14 10.49 -22.08
C ALA A 35 10.87 9.72 -21.70
N ASN A 36 10.53 8.64 -22.41
CA ASN A 36 9.37 7.81 -22.09
C ASN A 36 9.56 7.05 -20.76
N ALA A 37 10.78 6.61 -20.46
CA ALA A 37 11.09 5.99 -19.18
C ALA A 37 10.95 6.98 -18.02
N LEU A 38 11.42 8.22 -18.19
CA LEU A 38 11.22 9.31 -17.22
C LEU A 38 9.74 9.64 -17.02
N LEU A 39 8.94 9.74 -18.09
CA LEU A 39 7.50 9.99 -17.98
C LEU A 39 6.78 8.84 -17.28
N THR A 40 7.21 7.59 -17.50
CA THR A 40 6.69 6.42 -16.80
C THR A 40 6.97 6.51 -15.30
N PHE A 41 8.21 6.87 -14.92
CA PHE A 41 8.61 7.13 -13.54
C PHE A 41 7.76 8.26 -12.92
N LEU A 42 7.66 9.40 -13.60
CA LEU A 42 6.87 10.54 -13.14
C LEU A 42 5.39 10.20 -12.98
N GLY A 43 4.83 9.29 -13.78
CA GLY A 43 3.46 8.82 -13.64
C GLY A 43 3.16 8.22 -12.26
N GLY A 44 4.14 7.55 -11.64
CA GLY A 44 4.03 7.06 -10.26
C GLY A 44 4.32 8.12 -9.19
N ASP A 45 4.99 9.22 -9.57
CA ASP A 45 5.35 10.34 -8.68
C ASP A 45 4.36 11.53 -8.78
N GLY A 46 3.22 11.31 -9.44
CA GLY A 46 2.14 12.30 -9.55
C GLY A 46 2.28 13.25 -10.73
N CYS A 47 3.11 12.92 -11.71
CA CYS A 47 3.36 13.75 -12.89
C CYS A 47 3.81 15.16 -12.52
N VAL A 48 4.71 15.28 -11.53
CA VAL A 48 5.28 16.57 -11.11
C VAL A 48 6.79 16.49 -10.98
N ILE A 49 7.46 17.63 -11.15
CA ILE A 49 8.89 17.81 -10.92
C ILE A 49 9.06 18.93 -9.91
N GLY A 50 9.63 18.64 -8.75
CA GLY A 50 9.87 19.62 -7.68
C GLY A 50 11.14 19.35 -6.88
N PRO A 51 11.26 19.92 -5.67
CA PRO A 51 12.49 19.91 -4.87
C PRO A 51 13.12 18.53 -4.65
N HIS A 52 12.30 17.47 -4.56
CA HIS A 52 12.76 16.11 -4.28
C HIS A 52 12.87 15.21 -5.53
N SER A 53 12.28 15.60 -6.66
CA SER A 53 12.14 14.72 -7.83
C SER A 53 13.49 14.33 -8.43
N ALA A 54 14.48 15.23 -8.46
CA ALA A 54 15.82 14.88 -8.96
C ALA A 54 16.53 13.85 -8.08
N GLY A 55 16.32 13.89 -6.76
CA GLY A 55 16.85 12.90 -5.82
C GLY A 55 16.18 11.54 -6.00
N ALA A 56 14.85 11.54 -6.09
CA ALA A 56 14.06 10.33 -6.33
C ALA A 56 14.40 9.66 -7.68
N ALA A 57 14.53 10.47 -8.75
CA ALA A 57 14.92 9.98 -10.07
C ALA A 57 16.31 9.31 -10.05
N ARG A 58 17.30 9.93 -9.38
CA ARG A 58 18.64 9.32 -9.22
C ARG A 58 18.60 8.02 -8.41
N ALA A 59 17.78 7.95 -7.36
CA ALA A 59 17.58 6.72 -6.60
C ALA A 59 16.95 5.60 -7.44
N ALA A 60 16.12 5.95 -8.42
CA ALA A 60 15.56 5.04 -9.41
C ALA A 60 16.48 4.79 -10.63
N GLY A 61 17.71 5.33 -10.63
CA GLY A 61 18.70 5.10 -11.68
C GLY A 61 18.60 6.04 -12.89
N PHE A 62 17.78 7.10 -12.81
CA PHE A 62 17.64 8.11 -13.85
C PHE A 62 18.59 9.29 -13.64
N ASP A 63 18.89 10.01 -14.73
CA ASP A 63 19.60 11.29 -14.67
C ASP A 63 18.66 12.41 -14.19
N GLY A 64 18.96 12.97 -13.01
CA GLY A 64 18.20 14.08 -12.44
C GLY A 64 18.28 15.38 -13.26
N ASP A 65 19.35 15.57 -14.03
CA ASP A 65 19.50 16.76 -14.89
C ASP A 65 18.64 16.60 -16.14
N ALA A 66 18.55 15.39 -16.71
CA ALA A 66 17.62 15.05 -17.78
C ALA A 66 16.15 15.27 -17.36
N LEU A 67 15.80 14.93 -16.12
CA LEU A 67 14.47 15.22 -15.57
C LEU A 67 14.19 16.73 -15.53
N THR A 68 15.14 17.52 -15.05
CA THR A 68 14.99 18.98 -14.97
C THR A 68 14.86 19.60 -16.37
N ALA A 69 15.65 19.13 -17.33
CA ALA A 69 15.58 19.55 -18.73
C ALA A 69 14.23 19.18 -19.37
N LEU A 70 13.70 18.00 -19.08
CA LEU A 70 12.36 17.58 -19.50
C LEU A 70 11.29 18.57 -19.01
N GLY A 71 11.31 18.90 -17.71
CA GLY A 71 10.37 19.86 -17.13
C GLY A 71 10.45 21.26 -17.77
N ALA A 72 11.67 21.77 -17.99
CA ALA A 72 11.87 23.06 -18.64
C ALA A 72 11.32 23.08 -20.08
N ARG A 73 11.50 21.99 -20.84
CA ARG A 73 10.94 21.84 -22.19
C ARG A 73 9.42 21.85 -22.17
N LEU A 74 8.79 21.07 -21.28
CA LEU A 74 7.34 20.97 -21.16
C LEU A 74 6.69 22.29 -20.70
N LEU A 75 7.40 23.11 -19.94
CA LEU A 75 6.94 24.47 -19.63
C LEU A 75 6.94 25.39 -20.87
N VAL A 76 7.95 25.27 -21.73
CA VAL A 76 8.07 26.09 -22.95
C VAL A 76 7.04 25.69 -24.00
N ASP A 77 6.72 24.41 -24.11
CA ASP A 77 5.72 23.91 -25.07
C ASP A 77 4.25 24.06 -24.58
N GLY A 78 4.06 24.42 -23.31
CA GLY A 78 2.75 24.65 -22.71
C GLY A 78 2.06 23.38 -22.20
N SER A 79 2.73 22.23 -22.20
CA SER A 79 2.22 20.95 -21.69
C SER A 79 2.54 20.73 -20.20
N ALA A 80 3.03 21.76 -19.51
CA ALA A 80 3.21 21.79 -18.07
C ALA A 80 2.96 23.20 -17.53
N GLU A 81 2.62 23.30 -16.25
CA GLU A 81 2.44 24.56 -15.54
C GLU A 81 3.35 24.66 -14.31
N LYS A 82 3.67 25.88 -13.89
CA LYS A 82 4.43 26.14 -12.67
C LYS A 82 3.48 26.42 -11.51
N GLN A 83 3.64 25.69 -10.41
CA GLN A 83 2.94 25.91 -9.14
C GLN A 83 3.98 26.02 -8.01
N GLY A 84 4.31 27.23 -7.57
CA GLY A 84 5.41 27.45 -6.63
C GLY A 84 6.72 26.83 -7.15
N ASP A 85 7.35 25.97 -6.35
CA ASP A 85 8.58 25.25 -6.73
C ASP A 85 8.32 24.00 -7.59
N TRP A 86 7.05 23.65 -7.82
CA TRP A 86 6.64 22.48 -8.59
C TRP A 86 6.37 22.81 -10.05
N THR A 87 6.74 21.90 -10.94
CA THR A 87 6.33 21.87 -12.34
C THR A 87 5.34 20.72 -12.49
N VAL A 88 4.09 21.01 -12.80
CA VAL A 88 3.00 20.03 -12.92
C VAL A 88 2.78 19.72 -14.39
N LEU A 89 2.93 18.46 -14.77
CA LEU A 89 2.81 18.01 -16.16
C LEU A 89 1.34 17.78 -16.51
N GLY A 90 0.93 18.25 -17.68
CA GLY A 90 -0.42 18.09 -18.20
C GLY A 90 -0.79 16.63 -18.49
N PRO A 91 -2.09 16.29 -18.49
CA PRO A 91 -2.57 14.92 -18.75
C PRO A 91 -2.22 14.40 -20.15
N GLU A 92 -1.99 15.30 -21.11
CA GLU A 92 -1.61 14.96 -22.49
C GLU A 92 -0.17 14.45 -22.64
N VAL A 93 0.72 14.75 -21.67
CA VAL A 93 2.12 14.29 -21.67
C VAL A 93 2.43 13.28 -20.58
N CYS A 94 1.68 13.28 -19.47
CA CYS A 94 1.93 12.38 -18.34
C CYS A 94 0.62 11.88 -17.72
N THR A 95 0.47 10.56 -17.67
CA THR A 95 -0.65 9.89 -17.01
C THR A 95 -0.26 9.53 -15.58
N ILE A 96 -0.97 10.10 -14.60
CA ILE A 96 -0.81 9.73 -13.19
C ILE A 96 -1.37 8.32 -13.02
N ARG A 97 -0.61 7.46 -12.34
CA ARG A 97 -0.98 6.09 -11.99
C ARG A 97 -0.98 5.94 -10.48
N PHE A 98 -1.67 4.93 -9.97
CA PHE A 98 -1.51 4.57 -8.57
C PHE A 98 -0.01 4.34 -8.29
N PRO A 99 0.58 4.94 -7.23
CA PRO A 99 2.02 4.98 -7.08
C PRO A 99 2.66 3.60 -7.03
N ASP A 100 3.77 3.47 -7.74
CA ASP A 100 4.61 2.26 -7.72
C ASP A 100 5.68 2.44 -6.64
N VAL A 101 5.31 2.07 -5.41
CA VAL A 101 6.17 2.24 -4.23
C VAL A 101 6.96 0.96 -3.99
N THR A 102 8.28 1.07 -4.06
CA THR A 102 9.19 0.00 -3.65
C THR A 102 9.29 -0.04 -2.13
N SER A 103 8.90 -1.16 -1.54
CA SER A 103 9.01 -1.40 -0.10
C SER A 103 10.24 -2.24 0.25
N GLU A 104 10.98 -1.86 1.31
CA GLU A 104 12.02 -2.70 1.93
C GLU A 104 11.44 -3.90 2.69
N LEU A 105 10.13 -3.87 2.95
CA LEU A 105 9.37 -4.90 3.65
C LEU A 105 8.46 -5.64 2.66
N THR A 106 8.17 -6.89 2.98
CA THR A 106 7.15 -7.68 2.29
C THR A 106 6.11 -8.13 3.30
N LEU A 107 4.95 -8.59 2.85
CA LEU A 107 3.97 -9.21 3.74
C LEU A 107 4.55 -10.42 4.51
N ASN A 108 5.60 -11.06 4.00
CA ASN A 108 6.29 -12.18 4.65
C ASN A 108 7.45 -11.78 5.58
N SER A 109 7.77 -10.49 5.71
CA SER A 109 8.78 -10.02 6.66
C SER A 109 8.37 -10.40 8.09
N SER A 110 9.30 -10.86 8.93
CA SER A 110 8.96 -11.36 10.28
C SER A 110 8.24 -10.32 11.11
N GLU A 111 8.67 -9.06 11.06
CA GLU A 111 8.04 -7.95 11.78
C GLU A 111 6.60 -7.72 11.32
N VAL A 112 6.36 -7.85 10.02
CA VAL A 112 5.03 -7.71 9.42
C VAL A 112 4.16 -8.91 9.80
N GLN A 113 4.71 -10.12 9.70
CA GLN A 113 4.05 -11.34 10.13
C GLN A 113 3.73 -11.33 11.62
N ASP A 114 4.57 -10.72 12.46
CA ASP A 114 4.30 -10.57 13.87
C ASP A 114 3.12 -9.61 14.08
N THR A 115 3.01 -8.50 13.33
CA THR A 115 1.78 -7.68 13.36
C THR A 115 0.54 -8.35 12.78
N LEU A 116 0.68 -9.23 11.79
CA LEU A 116 -0.40 -10.07 11.24
C LEU A 116 -0.82 -11.16 12.24
N ARG A 117 0.13 -11.70 13.01
CA ARG A 117 -0.07 -12.72 14.05
C ARG A 117 -0.59 -12.15 15.35
N LEU A 118 -0.29 -10.88 15.65
CA LEU A 118 -0.70 -10.20 16.87
C LEU A 118 -2.22 -9.91 16.95
N ASN A 119 -3.01 -10.39 15.99
CA ASN A 119 -4.47 -10.42 16.03
C ASN A 119 -4.95 -11.85 15.74
N LEU A 120 -5.07 -12.79 16.69
CA LEU A 120 -5.65 -12.66 18.03
C LEU A 120 -4.95 -13.60 19.04
N TYR A 121 -4.28 -13.04 20.03
CA TYR A 121 -4.12 -13.79 21.28
C TYR A 121 -5.47 -13.79 21.99
N VAL A 122 -6.16 -14.93 21.94
CA VAL A 122 -7.34 -15.19 22.77
C VAL A 122 -6.79 -15.76 24.08
N PRO A 123 -6.85 -15.02 25.20
CA PRO A 123 -6.35 -15.52 26.48
C PRO A 123 -7.16 -16.74 26.89
N SER A 124 -6.50 -17.72 27.52
CA SER A 124 -7.21 -18.85 28.11
C SER A 124 -8.10 -18.37 29.27
N LEU A 125 -9.06 -19.20 29.70
CA LEU A 125 -9.86 -18.91 30.90
C LEU A 125 -8.97 -18.68 32.14
N ASP A 126 -7.85 -19.42 32.24
CA ASP A 126 -6.88 -19.27 33.31
C ASP A 126 -6.16 -17.91 33.24
N ASP A 127 -5.77 -17.47 32.04
CA ASP A 127 -5.13 -16.16 31.84
C ASP A 127 -6.09 -15.01 32.17
N ILE A 128 -7.34 -15.11 31.72
CA ILE A 128 -8.40 -14.13 32.05
C ILE A 128 -8.55 -14.01 33.56
N GLN A 129 -8.61 -15.14 34.26
CA GLN A 129 -8.79 -15.16 35.69
C GLN A 129 -7.53 -14.67 36.43
N TRP A 130 -6.34 -15.00 35.92
CA TRP A 130 -5.05 -14.62 36.52
C TRP A 130 -4.75 -13.13 36.37
N LEU A 131 -4.96 -12.58 35.17
CA LEU A 131 -4.77 -11.16 34.86
C LEU A 131 -5.96 -10.30 35.30
N ASN A 132 -7.07 -10.93 35.71
CA ASN A 132 -8.34 -10.28 36.01
C ASN A 132 -8.82 -9.42 34.81
N GLU A 133 -8.77 -10.03 33.62
CA GLU A 133 -9.20 -9.40 32.38
C GLU A 133 -10.70 -9.16 32.39
N THR A 134 -11.10 -8.03 31.80
CA THR A 134 -12.51 -7.66 31.65
C THR A 134 -12.92 -7.74 30.19
N ALA A 135 -14.22 -7.73 29.90
CA ALA A 135 -14.70 -7.60 28.53
C ALA A 135 -14.10 -6.35 27.86
N ASP A 136 -13.94 -5.22 28.57
CA ASP A 136 -13.31 -4.01 28.04
C ASP A 136 -11.84 -4.21 27.65
N THR A 137 -11.08 -4.92 28.50
CA THR A 137 -9.68 -5.21 28.17
C THR A 137 -9.57 -6.16 26.99
N LEU A 138 -10.39 -7.21 26.96
CA LEU A 138 -10.44 -8.17 25.85
C LEU A 138 -10.84 -7.51 24.53
N ARG A 139 -11.79 -6.57 24.55
CA ARG A 139 -12.13 -5.72 23.41
C ARG A 139 -10.94 -4.88 22.95
N THR A 140 -10.21 -4.27 23.90
CA THR A 140 -8.99 -3.51 23.58
C THR A 140 -7.92 -4.38 22.92
N LEU A 141 -7.87 -5.67 23.25
CA LEU A 141 -7.02 -6.68 22.61
C LEU A 141 -7.56 -7.20 21.27
N GLY A 142 -8.74 -6.74 20.84
CA GLY A 142 -9.36 -7.15 19.58
C GLY A 142 -10.14 -8.47 19.65
N VAL A 143 -10.32 -9.03 20.85
CA VAL A 143 -10.98 -10.33 21.07
C VAL A 143 -12.50 -10.14 21.13
N SER A 144 -13.24 -10.98 20.40
CA SER A 144 -14.71 -11.04 20.40
C SER A 144 -15.21 -12.38 20.96
N LEU A 145 -16.53 -12.51 21.14
CA LEU A 145 -17.13 -13.76 21.59
C LEU A 145 -16.81 -14.94 20.66
N ARG A 146 -16.89 -14.75 19.33
CA ARG A 146 -16.61 -15.82 18.35
C ARG A 146 -15.22 -16.42 18.51
N HIS A 147 -14.24 -15.63 18.91
CA HIS A 147 -12.87 -16.11 19.08
C HIS A 147 -12.73 -17.14 20.20
N PHE A 148 -13.52 -16.99 21.27
CA PHE A 148 -13.62 -18.00 22.31
C PHE A 148 -14.36 -19.24 21.81
N GLU A 149 -15.46 -19.04 21.06
CA GLU A 149 -16.24 -20.15 20.48
C GLU A 149 -15.42 -20.99 19.50
N GLU A 150 -14.55 -20.38 18.69
CA GLU A 150 -13.60 -21.06 17.80
C GLU A 150 -12.57 -21.91 18.56
N GLN A 151 -12.26 -21.55 19.81
CA GLN A 151 -11.44 -22.37 20.72
C GLN A 151 -12.26 -23.39 21.54
N GLY A 152 -13.57 -23.47 21.29
CA GLY A 152 -14.49 -24.32 22.04
C GLY A 152 -14.83 -23.79 23.42
N ILE A 153 -14.47 -22.55 23.75
CA ILE A 153 -14.83 -21.86 24.98
C ILE A 153 -16.22 -21.24 24.79
N THR A 154 -17.15 -21.63 25.65
CA THR A 154 -18.55 -21.21 25.58
C THR A 154 -18.78 -19.87 26.28
N ALA A 155 -19.85 -19.17 25.90
CA ALA A 155 -20.32 -17.98 26.62
C ALA A 155 -20.58 -18.24 28.12
N GLN A 156 -20.93 -19.48 28.50
CA GLN A 156 -21.12 -19.84 29.90
C GLN A 156 -19.79 -19.93 30.67
N GLU A 157 -18.74 -20.43 30.03
CA GLU A 157 -17.40 -20.47 30.60
C GLU A 157 -16.79 -19.08 30.76
N LEU A 158 -17.02 -18.16 29.81
CA LEU A 158 -16.64 -16.75 29.95
C LEU A 158 -17.32 -16.07 31.14
N ARG A 159 -18.62 -16.29 31.33
CA ARG A 159 -19.34 -15.78 32.50
C ARG A 159 -18.77 -16.33 33.80
N ALA A 160 -18.31 -17.58 33.81
CA ALA A 160 -17.73 -18.22 34.99
C ALA A 160 -16.40 -17.56 35.44
N VAL A 161 -15.66 -16.96 34.51
CA VAL A 161 -14.45 -16.17 34.79
C VAL A 161 -14.70 -14.66 34.89
N GLY A 162 -15.97 -14.23 34.96
CA GLY A 162 -16.33 -12.83 35.18
C GLY A 162 -16.31 -11.95 33.92
N VAL A 163 -16.23 -12.55 32.73
CA VAL A 163 -16.32 -11.83 31.45
C VAL A 163 -17.77 -11.83 30.98
N ASP A 164 -18.28 -10.66 30.58
CA ASP A 164 -19.59 -10.54 29.96
C ASP A 164 -19.49 -10.90 28.46
N PRO A 165 -20.02 -12.05 28.02
CA PRO A 165 -19.97 -12.46 26.62
C PRO A 165 -20.84 -11.59 25.72
N ASP A 166 -21.89 -10.96 26.26
CA ASP A 166 -22.78 -10.11 25.46
C ASP A 166 -22.06 -8.80 25.09
N ALA A 167 -21.25 -8.26 26.01
CA ALA A 167 -20.34 -7.15 25.73
C ALA A 167 -19.26 -7.49 24.69
N LEU A 168 -18.86 -8.76 24.58
CA LEU A 168 -17.94 -9.24 23.55
C LEU A 168 -18.63 -9.59 22.21
N ALA A 169 -19.93 -9.87 22.24
CA ALA A 169 -20.74 -10.12 21.06
C ALA A 169 -21.07 -8.83 20.30
N GLU A 170 -21.20 -7.71 21.00
CA GLU A 170 -21.37 -6.37 20.42
C GLU A 170 -20.08 -5.80 19.80
N TYR A 171 -18.93 -6.44 20.03
CA TYR A 171 -17.65 -5.98 19.53
C TYR A 171 -17.38 -6.51 18.12
N MET A 172 -17.19 -5.60 17.16
CA MET A 172 -16.79 -5.95 15.80
C MET A 172 -15.50 -6.77 15.84
N GLU A 173 -15.60 -8.00 15.36
CA GLU A 173 -14.46 -8.89 15.19
C GLU A 173 -13.33 -8.17 14.45
N ARG A 174 -12.09 -8.24 14.96
CA ARG A 174 -10.95 -8.00 14.09
C ARG A 174 -11.00 -9.03 12.96
N PRO A 175 -11.06 -8.62 11.69
CA PRO A 175 -11.07 -9.55 10.57
C PRO A 175 -9.86 -10.45 10.67
N ARG A 176 -10.03 -11.73 10.34
CA ARG A 176 -8.89 -12.57 10.00
C ARG A 176 -8.09 -11.85 8.91
N CYS A 177 -6.77 -11.97 8.95
CA CYS A 177 -5.88 -11.31 7.99
C CYS A 177 -5.77 -9.78 8.09
N LEU A 178 -6.15 -9.19 9.23
CA LEU A 178 -5.89 -7.78 9.52
C LEU A 178 -4.39 -7.53 9.70
N LEU A 179 -3.82 -6.70 8.83
CA LEU A 179 -2.49 -6.14 8.97
C LEU A 179 -2.52 -5.03 10.03
N GLY A 180 -1.52 -5.01 10.91
CA GLY A 180 -1.32 -3.88 11.83
C GLY A 180 -1.23 -2.56 11.07
N GLY A 181 -1.72 -1.47 11.65
CA GLY A 181 -1.56 -0.16 11.06
C GLY A 181 -0.08 0.23 10.91
N ALA A 182 0.17 1.33 10.19
CA ALA A 182 1.53 1.82 9.98
C ALA A 182 2.29 2.05 11.29
N SER A 183 1.57 2.45 12.35
CA SER A 183 2.13 2.69 13.68
C SER A 183 2.59 1.41 14.38
N GLU A 184 1.80 0.34 14.29
CA GLU A 184 2.12 -0.97 14.86
C GLU A 184 3.33 -1.58 14.17
N ILE A 185 3.34 -1.58 12.83
CA ILE A 185 4.48 -2.06 12.03
C ILE A 185 5.72 -1.22 12.34
N ALA A 186 5.59 0.12 12.40
CA ALA A 186 6.71 0.99 12.74
C ALA A 186 7.24 0.76 14.17
N SER A 187 6.37 0.45 15.11
CA SER A 187 6.77 0.10 16.48
C SER A 187 7.57 -1.21 16.50
N GLU A 188 7.10 -2.22 15.77
CA GLU A 188 7.78 -3.52 15.67
C GLU A 188 9.17 -3.37 15.04
N LEU A 189 9.31 -2.56 13.97
CA LEU A 189 10.60 -2.28 13.32
C LEU A 189 11.58 -1.54 14.25
N GLN A 190 11.09 -0.63 15.09
CA GLN A 190 11.93 0.03 16.09
C GLN A 190 12.46 -0.97 17.11
N GLN A 191 11.60 -1.86 17.60
CA GLN A 191 11.95 -2.84 18.62
C GLN A 191 12.91 -3.92 18.08
N THR A 192 12.64 -4.45 16.89
CA THR A 192 13.38 -5.58 16.33
C THR A 192 14.63 -5.18 15.55
N ARG A 193 14.59 -4.05 14.84
CA ARG A 193 15.71 -3.59 13.99
C ARG A 193 16.46 -2.39 14.55
N GLY A 194 15.99 -1.76 15.63
CA GLY A 194 16.58 -0.54 16.18
C GLY A 194 16.50 0.66 15.22
N TRP A 195 15.55 0.65 14.29
CA TRP A 195 15.36 1.74 13.33
C TRP A 195 14.88 3.01 14.02
N SER A 196 15.15 4.17 13.41
CA SER A 196 14.55 5.42 13.88
C SER A 196 13.04 5.40 13.63
N GLN A 197 12.29 6.18 14.40
CA GLN A 197 10.84 6.33 14.23
C GLN A 197 10.48 6.74 12.80
N ASP A 198 11.19 7.72 12.24
CA ASP A 198 10.98 8.21 10.88
C ASP A 198 11.23 7.14 9.81
N ARG A 199 12.34 6.42 9.89
CA ARG A 199 12.63 5.32 8.96
C ARG A 199 11.57 4.22 9.05
N SER A 200 11.16 3.88 10.28
CA SER A 200 10.19 2.82 10.54
C SER A 200 8.81 3.18 9.99
N PHE A 201 8.38 4.44 10.19
CA PHE A 201 7.14 4.96 9.62
C PHE A 201 7.17 4.92 8.09
N ARG A 202 8.22 5.44 7.45
CA ARG A 202 8.36 5.42 5.98
C ARG A 202 8.30 4.01 5.42
N ALA A 203 8.98 3.06 6.04
CA ALA A 203 8.96 1.67 5.62
C ALA A 203 7.57 1.03 5.78
N ALA A 204 6.85 1.34 6.86
CA ALA A 204 5.50 0.85 7.10
C ALA A 204 4.49 1.39 6.07
N VAL A 205 4.50 2.69 5.78
CA VAL A 205 3.61 3.28 4.77
C VAL A 205 3.99 2.83 3.35
N ALA A 206 5.27 2.61 3.07
CA ALA A 206 5.73 2.05 1.80
C ALA A 206 5.22 0.62 1.59
N LEU A 207 5.23 -0.22 2.63
CA LEU A 207 4.65 -1.56 2.59
C LEU A 207 3.15 -1.52 2.28
N ILE A 208 2.40 -0.66 2.98
CA ILE A 208 0.95 -0.53 2.77
C ILE A 208 0.66 -0.06 1.34
N ALA A 209 1.33 0.99 0.87
CA ALA A 209 1.16 1.51 -0.49
C ALA A 209 1.50 0.45 -1.55
N SER A 210 2.60 -0.30 -1.36
CA SER A 210 3.00 -1.37 -2.27
C SER A 210 1.99 -2.52 -2.27
N GLY A 211 1.48 -2.93 -1.11
CA GLY A 211 0.46 -3.97 -1.00
C GLY A 211 -0.89 -3.55 -1.61
N LEU A 212 -1.30 -2.30 -1.44
CA LEU A 212 -2.46 -1.73 -2.12
C LEU A 212 -2.26 -1.74 -3.64
N LYS A 213 -1.09 -1.31 -4.12
CA LYS A 213 -0.77 -1.28 -5.56
C LYS A 213 -0.81 -2.67 -6.20
N GLN A 214 -0.38 -3.69 -5.47
CA GLN A 214 -0.37 -5.08 -5.95
C GLN A 214 -1.72 -5.77 -5.78
N GLY A 215 -2.69 -5.11 -5.16
CA GLY A 215 -3.98 -5.70 -4.81
C GLY A 215 -3.87 -6.80 -3.75
N GLU A 216 -2.81 -6.80 -2.93
CA GLU A 216 -2.59 -7.74 -1.82
C GLU A 216 -3.20 -7.25 -0.49
N LEU A 217 -3.43 -5.94 -0.38
CA LEU A 217 -4.07 -5.28 0.75
C LEU A 217 -5.29 -4.48 0.29
N THR A 218 -6.25 -4.30 1.19
CA THR A 218 -7.37 -3.36 0.99
C THR A 218 -7.81 -2.74 2.32
N PHE A 219 -8.36 -1.54 2.26
CA PHE A 219 -9.10 -0.91 3.34
C PHE A 219 -10.56 -0.82 2.89
N PHE A 220 -11.33 -1.87 3.18
CA PHE A 220 -12.62 -2.14 2.53
C PHE A 220 -13.78 -2.16 3.52
N SER A 221 -14.83 -1.41 3.18
CA SER A 221 -16.20 -1.63 3.62
C SER A 221 -17.13 -1.08 2.55
N ASP A 222 -18.28 -1.71 2.37
CA ASP A 222 -19.37 -1.26 1.50
C ASP A 222 -20.28 -0.23 2.16
N ASP A 223 -20.08 0.05 3.45
CA ASP A 223 -20.82 1.05 4.22
C ASP A 223 -19.89 2.19 4.67
N ILE A 224 -20.18 3.41 4.21
CA ILE A 224 -19.46 4.63 4.59
C ILE A 224 -19.56 4.93 6.09
N LEU A 225 -20.55 4.37 6.79
CA LEU A 225 -20.73 4.52 8.23
C LEU A 225 -19.97 3.48 9.05
N VAL A 226 -19.39 2.46 8.40
CA VAL A 226 -18.62 1.41 9.05
C VAL A 226 -17.15 1.56 8.68
N THR A 227 -16.37 2.20 9.55
CA THR A 227 -14.93 2.33 9.36
C THR A 227 -14.26 0.95 9.41
N PRO A 228 -13.54 0.53 8.35
CA PRO A 228 -12.75 -0.68 8.39
C PRO A 228 -11.75 -0.63 9.57
N PRO A 229 -11.53 -1.76 10.26
CA PRO A 229 -10.64 -1.82 11.42
C PRO A 229 -9.15 -1.64 11.05
N GLY A 230 -8.81 -1.70 9.76
CA GLY A 230 -7.47 -1.52 9.24
C GLY A 230 -7.32 -2.13 7.85
N TYR A 231 -6.08 -2.30 7.41
CA TYR A 231 -5.75 -2.96 6.15
C TYR A 231 -5.88 -4.47 6.30
N VAL A 232 -6.54 -5.13 5.36
CA VAL A 232 -6.76 -6.59 5.40
C VAL A 232 -6.16 -7.21 4.14
N LEU A 233 -5.60 -8.42 4.25
CA LEU A 233 -5.13 -9.17 3.08
C LEU A 233 -6.31 -9.48 2.15
N THR A 234 -6.13 -9.34 0.84
CA THR A 234 -7.13 -9.66 -0.18
C THR A 234 -7.19 -11.15 -0.54
N ALA A 235 -6.52 -12.01 0.23
CA ALA A 235 -6.51 -13.45 -0.01
C ALA A 235 -7.94 -14.02 0.15
N PRO A 236 -8.36 -14.98 -0.70
CA PRO A 236 -9.72 -15.54 -0.65
C PRO A 236 -10.15 -16.16 0.69
N ALA A 237 -9.20 -16.49 1.57
CA ALA A 237 -9.50 -17.01 2.90
C ALA A 237 -10.01 -15.94 3.89
N CYS A 238 -9.85 -14.65 3.54
CA CYS A 238 -10.15 -13.52 4.41
C CYS A 238 -11.53 -12.91 4.11
N TRP A 239 -12.17 -13.29 3.00
CA TRP A 239 -13.38 -12.68 2.46
C TRP A 239 -14.36 -13.73 1.96
N THR A 240 -15.64 -13.38 1.95
CA THR A 240 -16.64 -14.14 1.18
C THR A 240 -16.39 -13.97 -0.32
N PRO A 241 -16.89 -14.89 -1.18
CA PRO A 241 -16.77 -14.73 -2.63
C PRO A 241 -17.37 -13.43 -3.18
N GLU A 242 -18.43 -12.92 -2.54
CA GLU A 242 -19.11 -11.69 -2.91
C GLU A 242 -18.24 -10.46 -2.56
N GLU A 243 -17.74 -10.38 -1.32
CA GLU A 243 -16.80 -9.33 -0.91
C GLU A 243 -15.51 -9.35 -1.74
N GLN A 244 -14.99 -10.54 -2.06
CA GLN A 244 -13.80 -10.67 -2.91
C GLN A 244 -14.02 -10.10 -4.31
N ALA A 245 -15.22 -10.27 -4.88
CA ALA A 245 -15.58 -9.68 -6.16
C ALA A 245 -15.67 -8.15 -6.04
N ALA A 246 -16.29 -7.64 -4.98
CA ALA A 246 -16.38 -6.21 -4.68
C ALA A 246 -15.01 -5.53 -4.52
N ILE A 247 -14.09 -6.17 -3.78
CA ILE A 247 -12.71 -5.72 -3.59
C ILE A 247 -11.96 -5.69 -4.92
N THR A 248 -12.05 -6.77 -5.71
CA THR A 248 -11.42 -6.86 -7.03
C THR A 248 -11.93 -5.77 -7.96
N SER A 249 -13.24 -5.57 -8.00
CA SER A 249 -13.89 -4.54 -8.81
C SER A 249 -13.45 -3.13 -8.40
N SER A 250 -13.47 -2.84 -7.09
CA SER A 250 -13.07 -1.55 -6.53
C SER A 250 -11.58 -1.26 -6.79
N HIS A 251 -10.70 -2.26 -6.68
CA HIS A 251 -9.28 -2.10 -7.00
C HIS A 251 -9.05 -1.81 -8.49
N ALA A 252 -9.75 -2.51 -9.40
CA ALA A 252 -9.67 -2.21 -10.82
C ALA A 252 -10.14 -0.78 -11.13
N MET A 253 -11.21 -0.33 -10.48
CA MET A 253 -11.71 1.05 -10.59
C MET A 253 -10.67 2.06 -10.10
N LEU A 254 -10.06 1.81 -8.94
CA LEU A 254 -8.96 2.62 -8.40
C LEU A 254 -7.86 2.76 -9.45
N GLU A 255 -7.31 1.65 -9.93
CA GLU A 255 -6.20 1.68 -10.90
C GLU A 255 -6.56 2.41 -12.20
N GLN A 256 -7.76 2.18 -12.72
CA GLN A 256 -8.22 2.76 -13.98
C GLN A 256 -8.43 4.28 -13.90
N HIS A 257 -8.99 4.77 -12.81
CA HIS A 257 -9.44 6.16 -12.70
C HIS A 257 -8.60 7.03 -11.76
N PHE A 258 -7.64 6.46 -11.03
CA PHE A 258 -6.81 7.16 -10.04
C PHE A 258 -6.25 8.48 -10.55
N GLY A 259 -5.60 8.48 -11.72
CA GLY A 259 -4.95 9.68 -12.23
C GLY A 259 -5.92 10.80 -12.55
N THR A 260 -7.08 10.47 -13.11
CA THR A 260 -8.13 11.45 -13.42
C THR A 260 -8.77 11.99 -12.14
N PHE A 261 -9.04 11.10 -11.17
CA PHE A 261 -9.56 11.45 -9.86
C PHE A 261 -8.62 12.44 -9.14
N VAL A 262 -7.33 12.11 -9.04
CA VAL A 262 -6.33 12.96 -8.37
C VAL A 262 -6.23 14.34 -9.02
N ARG A 263 -6.20 14.44 -10.36
CA ARG A 263 -6.14 15.74 -11.03
C ARG A 263 -7.39 16.58 -10.76
N ALA A 264 -8.57 15.98 -10.85
CA ALA A 264 -9.82 16.70 -10.64
C ALA A 264 -9.93 17.21 -9.19
N ARG A 265 -9.68 16.35 -8.19
CA ARG A 265 -9.71 16.76 -6.77
C ARG A 265 -8.61 17.76 -6.45
N GLY A 266 -7.39 17.55 -6.95
CA GLY A 266 -6.26 18.43 -6.69
C GLY A 266 -6.41 19.82 -7.29
N ALA A 267 -7.07 19.95 -8.44
CA ALA A 267 -7.38 21.25 -9.05
C ALA A 267 -8.32 22.12 -8.19
N GLU A 268 -9.15 21.48 -7.35
CA GLU A 268 -10.13 22.14 -6.48
C GLU A 268 -9.63 22.33 -5.04
N THR A 269 -8.51 21.69 -4.67
CA THR A 269 -8.05 21.65 -3.28
C THR A 269 -6.79 22.49 -3.10
N SER A 270 -6.80 23.44 -2.17
CA SER A 270 -5.61 24.24 -1.83
C SER A 270 -4.65 23.45 -0.92
N CYS A 271 -3.35 23.57 -1.15
CA CYS A 271 -2.35 22.91 -0.29
C CYS A 271 -2.32 23.49 1.14
N ASP A 272 -2.65 24.77 1.32
CA ASP A 272 -2.60 25.46 2.63
C ASP A 272 -3.77 25.09 3.55
N THR A 273 -4.88 24.64 2.98
CA THR A 273 -6.12 24.33 3.70
C THR A 273 -6.58 22.90 3.47
N PHE A 274 -5.66 22.04 3.04
CA PHE A 274 -5.98 20.68 2.64
C PHE A 274 -6.51 19.86 3.83
N ASP A 275 -7.77 19.47 3.73
CA ASP A 275 -8.35 18.40 4.54
C ASP A 275 -8.47 17.15 3.66
N ALA A 276 -7.64 16.15 3.93
CA ALA A 276 -7.66 14.88 3.19
C ALA A 276 -9.04 14.22 3.23
N SER A 277 -9.76 14.39 4.34
CA SER A 277 -11.07 13.79 4.57
C SER A 277 -12.09 14.40 3.63
N ASP A 278 -12.09 15.72 3.46
CA ASP A 278 -12.98 16.39 2.51
C ASP A 278 -12.52 16.19 1.06
N ALA A 279 -11.22 16.37 0.80
CA ALA A 279 -10.65 16.35 -0.54
C ALA A 279 -10.75 14.97 -1.22
N LEU A 280 -10.53 13.88 -0.46
CA LEU A 280 -10.36 12.53 -1.02
C LEU A 280 -11.41 11.52 -0.53
N MET A 281 -12.14 11.80 0.56
CA MET A 281 -13.18 10.93 1.11
C MET A 281 -14.54 11.62 1.27
N GLY A 282 -14.61 12.92 0.96
CA GLY A 282 -15.81 13.70 1.13
C GLY A 282 -16.89 13.32 0.12
N ARG A 283 -18.07 13.91 0.29
CA ARG A 283 -19.21 13.71 -0.62
C ARG A 283 -18.83 13.94 -2.09
N GLU A 284 -18.11 15.01 -2.37
CA GLU A 284 -17.73 15.36 -3.75
C GLU A 284 -16.72 14.36 -4.33
N ALA A 285 -15.82 13.80 -3.50
CA ALA A 285 -14.93 12.72 -3.92
C ALA A 285 -15.72 11.45 -4.30
N HIS A 286 -16.73 11.07 -3.50
CA HIS A 286 -17.60 9.93 -3.81
C HIS A 286 -18.41 10.13 -5.10
N LEU A 287 -18.94 11.34 -5.32
CA LEU A 287 -19.66 11.67 -6.55
C LEU A 287 -18.75 11.59 -7.77
N LEU A 288 -17.52 12.08 -7.65
CA LEU A 288 -16.53 12.02 -8.72
C LEU A 288 -16.16 10.58 -9.09
N TRP A 289 -15.94 9.70 -8.11
CA TRP A 289 -15.69 8.28 -8.42
C TRP A 289 -16.81 7.66 -9.23
N LYS A 290 -18.07 7.93 -8.83
CA LYS A 290 -19.25 7.49 -9.57
C LYS A 290 -19.31 8.05 -10.98
N GLU A 291 -18.99 9.33 -11.17
CA GLU A 291 -18.95 9.96 -12.48
C GLU A 291 -17.90 9.33 -13.39
N LEU A 292 -16.69 9.12 -12.88
CA LEU A 292 -15.56 8.59 -13.63
C LEU A 292 -15.78 7.13 -14.06
N ALA A 293 -16.31 6.30 -13.18
CA ALA A 293 -16.52 4.88 -13.44
C ALA A 293 -17.90 4.54 -14.03
N GLY A 294 -18.85 5.48 -14.01
CA GLY A 294 -20.25 5.26 -14.38
C GLY A 294 -21.10 4.61 -13.28
N GLU A 295 -20.47 4.07 -12.24
CA GLU A 295 -21.08 3.51 -11.05
C GLU A 295 -20.23 3.82 -9.81
N ALA A 296 -20.85 3.83 -8.63
CA ALA A 296 -20.09 4.08 -7.40
C ALA A 296 -19.21 2.87 -7.07
N PRO A 297 -17.97 3.08 -6.59
CA PRO A 297 -17.16 1.98 -6.07
C PRO A 297 -17.91 1.30 -4.92
N GLU A 298 -17.86 -0.03 -4.89
CA GLU A 298 -18.40 -0.79 -3.76
C GLU A 298 -17.58 -0.50 -2.50
N ASN A 299 -16.27 -0.28 -2.61
CA ASN A 299 -15.47 0.22 -1.50
C ASN A 299 -15.81 1.68 -1.17
N ALA A 300 -16.63 1.89 -0.15
CA ALA A 300 -16.96 3.21 0.39
C ALA A 300 -15.74 3.92 1.02
N TRP A 301 -14.61 3.24 1.18
CA TRP A 301 -13.40 3.80 1.77
C TRP A 301 -12.21 3.90 0.81
N ILE A 302 -12.46 3.80 -0.51
CA ILE A 302 -11.44 3.90 -1.57
C ILE A 302 -10.53 5.14 -1.45
N GLY A 303 -11.04 6.25 -0.89
CA GLY A 303 -10.25 7.46 -0.64
C GLY A 303 -9.13 7.27 0.39
N ILE A 304 -9.28 6.38 1.37
CA ILE A 304 -8.19 6.00 2.30
C ILE A 304 -7.05 5.32 1.53
N GLU A 305 -7.36 4.45 0.57
CA GLU A 305 -6.36 3.77 -0.24
C GLU A 305 -5.57 4.77 -1.12
N VAL A 306 -6.25 5.81 -1.64
CA VAL A 306 -5.60 6.94 -2.33
C VAL A 306 -4.64 7.67 -1.39
N ILE A 307 -5.09 8.01 -0.17
CA ILE A 307 -4.26 8.69 0.84
C ILE A 307 -3.02 7.87 1.18
N SER A 308 -3.18 6.56 1.41
CA SER A 308 -2.06 5.71 1.78
C SER A 308 -1.09 5.44 0.64
N GLY A 309 -1.58 5.31 -0.60
CA GLY A 309 -0.72 5.29 -1.78
C GLY A 309 0.11 6.57 -1.90
N ALA A 310 -0.53 7.73 -1.75
CA ALA A 310 0.12 9.03 -1.76
C ALA A 310 1.14 9.23 -0.61
N LEU A 311 0.81 8.80 0.61
CA LEU A 311 1.73 8.82 1.75
C LEU A 311 2.96 7.95 1.51
N GLY A 312 2.77 6.71 1.04
CA GLY A 312 3.87 5.80 0.72
C GLY A 312 4.77 6.32 -0.42
N ALA A 313 4.19 7.08 -1.35
CA ALA A 313 4.91 7.73 -2.44
C ALA A 313 5.58 9.07 -2.06
N GLY A 314 5.42 9.53 -0.81
CA GLY A 314 5.98 10.80 -0.37
C GLY A 314 5.31 12.03 -1.00
N TRP A 315 4.01 11.95 -1.30
CA TRP A 315 3.22 13.09 -1.77
C TRP A 315 2.74 14.00 -0.64
N PHE A 316 3.04 13.64 0.59
CA PHE A 316 2.93 14.49 1.76
C PHE A 316 4.32 14.80 2.31
N GLU A 317 4.76 16.04 2.18
CA GLU A 317 6.05 16.52 2.62
C GLU A 317 6.10 16.62 4.15
N GLY A 318 7.16 16.08 4.76
CA GLY A 318 7.31 16.07 6.21
C GLY A 318 6.46 15.05 6.96
N ALA A 319 5.78 14.13 6.24
CA ALA A 319 4.98 13.07 6.86
C ALA A 319 5.80 12.23 7.85
N SER A 320 5.19 11.97 9.00
CA SER A 320 5.72 11.19 10.12
C SER A 320 4.59 10.42 10.81
N ILE A 321 4.93 9.63 11.83
CA ILE A 321 3.91 8.91 12.61
C ILE A 321 2.94 9.83 13.37
N ALA A 322 3.38 11.06 13.70
CA ALA A 322 2.61 12.01 14.49
C ALA A 322 1.96 13.11 13.65
N ASP A 323 2.37 13.25 12.39
CA ASP A 323 1.96 14.32 11.50
C ASP A 323 1.85 13.78 10.07
N ARG A 324 0.70 13.99 9.42
CA ARG A 324 0.48 13.55 8.04
C ARG A 324 1.39 14.30 7.06
N GLY A 325 1.90 15.48 7.43
CA GLY A 325 2.68 16.35 6.56
C GLY A 325 1.80 17.20 5.64
N THR A 326 2.45 18.01 4.81
CA THR A 326 1.80 18.92 3.87
C THR A 326 1.66 18.26 2.50
N PRO A 327 0.47 18.19 1.90
CA PRO A 327 0.34 17.64 0.55
C PRO A 327 1.05 18.54 -0.47
N ARG A 328 1.53 17.93 -1.55
CA ARG A 328 2.04 18.65 -2.72
C ARG A 328 1.17 18.42 -3.95
N PRO A 329 1.31 19.25 -5.00
CA PRO A 329 0.79 18.89 -6.31
C PRO A 329 1.21 17.46 -6.71
N PRO A 330 0.33 16.69 -7.35
CA PRO A 330 -0.98 17.07 -7.89
C PRO A 330 -2.16 16.87 -6.91
N LEU A 331 -1.93 16.53 -5.64
CA LEU A 331 -3.03 16.34 -4.67
C LEU A 331 -3.75 17.65 -4.32
N CYS A 332 -3.09 18.77 -4.56
CA CYS A 332 -3.55 20.09 -4.25
C CYS A 332 -2.92 21.10 -5.22
N ARG A 333 -3.39 22.34 -5.15
CA ARG A 333 -2.89 23.50 -5.88
C ARG A 333 -2.33 24.55 -4.91
N LEU A 334 -1.18 25.11 -5.27
CA LEU A 334 -0.52 26.23 -4.58
C LEU A 334 -1.08 27.59 -5.04
#